data_AF-A0A5C7WMQ2-F1
#
_entry.id   AF-A0A5C7WMQ2-F1
#
_cell.length_a   1.000
_cell.length_b   1.000
_cell.length_c   1.000
_cell.angle_alpha   90.00
_cell.angle_beta   90.00
_cell.angle_gamma   90.00
#
_symmetry.space_group_name_H-M   'P 1'
#
loop_
_entity.id
_entity.type
_entity.pdbx_description
1 polymer ?
#
loop_
_entity_poly.entity_id
_entity_poly.type
_entity_poly.pdbx_seq_one_letter_code
_entity_poly.pdbx_strand_id
1 'polypeptide(L)'
;EQQALQLADTLIAELEATDVLVIATPMHNYTVPSVLKAWIDHVVRAHRTIKLTPQGKVGLIGDKRTYIIVSSGGHHTRQPAWQPDFLTPYLTEILRTVGITSIEFIYLEAMNHGPEAAKYAVAQARLHTDEILAALAN
;
A
#
# COMPACT_ATOMS: atom_id res chain seq x y z
N GLU A 1 -3.76 2.76 27.01
CA GLU A 1 -3.15 3.85 26.20
C GLU A 1 -1.64 3.73 26.06
N GLN A 2 -0.88 3.62 27.16
CA GLN A 2 0.60 3.55 27.10
C GLN A 2 1.16 2.38 26.25
N GLN A 3 0.56 1.19 26.34
CA GLN A 3 0.95 0.04 25.51
C GLN A 3 0.69 0.25 24.01
N ALA A 4 -0.41 0.94 23.66
CA ALA A 4 -0.73 1.25 22.26
C ALA A 4 0.25 2.28 21.67
N LEU A 5 0.74 3.22 22.49
CA LEU A 5 1.79 4.15 22.09
C LEU A 5 3.12 3.44 21.87
N GLN A 6 3.49 2.49 22.72
CA GLN A 6 4.71 1.69 22.55
C GLN A 6 4.68 0.87 21.26
N LEU A 7 3.54 0.23 20.95
CA LEU A 7 3.37 -0.47 19.69
C LEU A 7 3.50 0.49 18.51
N ALA A 8 2.84 1.65 18.56
CA ALA A 8 2.94 2.65 17.50
C ALA A 8 4.38 3.14 17.28
N ASP A 9 5.12 3.40 18.36
CA ASP A 9 6.51 3.84 18.29
C ASP A 9 7.42 2.75 17.69
N THR A 10 7.16 1.48 18.01
CA THR A 10 7.86 0.33 17.41
C THR A 10 7.60 0.24 15.91
N LEU A 11 6.33 0.27 15.49
CA LEU A 11 5.96 0.19 14.07
C LEU A 11 6.50 1.37 13.26
N ILE A 12 6.52 2.56 13.84
CA ILE A 12 7.12 3.74 13.21
C ILE A 12 8.63 3.56 13.07
N ALA A 13 9.32 3.06 14.10
CA ALA A 13 10.76 2.81 14.03
C ALA A 13 11.11 1.76 12.96
N GLU A 14 10.32 0.70 12.83
CA GLU A 14 10.47 -0.29 11.76
C GLU A 14 10.30 0.35 10.36
N LEU A 15 9.28 1.20 10.19
CA LEU A 15 9.06 1.92 8.93
C LEU A 15 10.22 2.88 8.61
N GLU A 16 10.72 3.61 9.61
CA GLU A 16 11.84 4.53 9.46
C GLU A 16 13.13 3.81 9.06
N ALA A 17 13.40 2.64 9.65
CA ALA A 17 14.58 1.83 9.40
C ALA A 17 14.55 1.07 8.06
N THR A 18 13.39 0.98 7.42
CA THR A 18 13.21 0.21 6.18
C THR A 18 13.71 0.97 4.95
N ASP A 19 14.39 0.29 4.03
CA ASP A 19 14.76 0.85 2.71
C ASP A 19 13.63 0.71 1.68
N VAL A 20 12.91 -0.41 1.72
CA VAL A 20 11.83 -0.76 0.80
C VAL A 20 10.61 -1.26 1.57
N LEU A 21 9.47 -0.59 1.39
CA LEU A 21 8.20 -1.00 2.00
C LEU A 21 7.42 -1.91 1.04
N VAL A 22 7.01 -3.09 1.50
CA VAL A 22 6.14 -3.98 0.74
C VAL A 22 4.84 -4.20 1.51
N ILE A 23 3.70 -3.86 0.90
CA ILE A 23 2.37 -4.09 1.45
C ILE A 23 1.64 -5.11 0.57
N ALA A 24 1.45 -6.32 1.07
CA ALA A 24 0.60 -7.32 0.42
C ALA A 24 -0.77 -7.33 1.10
N THR A 25 -1.82 -7.00 0.35
CA THR A 25 -3.18 -6.86 0.91
C THR A 25 -4.26 -7.34 -0.05
N PRO A 26 -5.30 -8.03 0.44
CA PRO A 26 -6.52 -8.16 -0.33
C PRO A 26 -7.29 -6.84 -0.34
N MET A 27 -8.15 -6.66 -1.34
CA MET A 27 -9.19 -5.65 -1.32
C MET A 27 -10.44 -6.25 -0.66
N HIS A 28 -10.87 -5.68 0.46
CA HIS A 28 -12.09 -6.06 1.17
C HIS A 28 -13.10 -4.92 1.07
N ASN A 29 -14.31 -5.21 0.57
CA ASN A 29 -15.38 -4.22 0.42
C ASN A 29 -14.88 -2.93 -0.27
N TYR A 30 -14.18 -3.10 -1.40
CA TYR A 30 -13.64 -2.02 -2.24
C TYR A 30 -12.48 -1.20 -1.64
N THR A 31 -11.99 -1.53 -0.44
CA THR A 31 -10.91 -0.80 0.24
C THR A 31 -9.97 -1.73 1.02
N VAL A 32 -9.10 -1.15 1.86
CA VAL A 32 -8.14 -1.87 2.70
C VAL A 32 -8.82 -2.70 3.81
N PRO A 33 -8.26 -3.86 4.19
CA PRO A 33 -8.72 -4.61 5.36
C PRO A 33 -8.52 -3.82 6.66
N SER A 34 -9.35 -4.10 7.67
CA SER A 34 -9.31 -3.42 8.97
C SER A 34 -7.94 -3.53 9.67
N VAL A 35 -7.24 -4.66 9.52
CA VAL A 35 -5.91 -4.87 10.09
C VAL A 35 -4.85 -3.97 9.45
N LEU A 36 -4.91 -3.76 8.13
CA LEU A 36 -4.03 -2.83 7.45
C LEU A 36 -4.36 -1.39 7.85
N LYS A 37 -5.66 -1.07 7.95
CA LYS A 37 -6.10 0.24 8.45
C LYS A 37 -5.59 0.51 9.88
N ALA A 38 -5.59 -0.49 10.76
CA ALA A 38 -5.07 -0.37 12.11
C ALA A 38 -3.55 -0.10 12.13
N TRP A 39 -2.77 -0.79 11.28
CA TRP A 39 -1.35 -0.48 11.11
C TRP A 39 -1.14 0.96 10.60
N ILE A 40 -1.92 1.39 9.61
CA ILE A 40 -1.89 2.77 9.09
C ILE A 40 -2.15 3.77 10.22
N ASP A 41 -3.15 3.53 11.07
CA ASP A 41 -3.48 4.42 12.20
C ASP A 41 -2.36 4.49 13.25
N HIS A 42 -1.54 3.45 13.38
CA HIS A 42 -0.36 3.49 14.23
C HIS A 42 0.80 4.29 13.62
N VAL A 43 1.02 4.20 12.30
CA VAL A 43 2.18 4.84 11.65
C VAL A 43 1.90 6.27 11.19
N VAL A 44 0.66 6.64 10.92
CA VAL A 44 0.25 7.98 10.47
C VAL A 44 -0.09 8.84 11.68
N ARG A 45 0.93 9.45 12.29
CA ARG A 45 0.80 10.17 13.57
C ARG A 45 1.28 11.61 13.47
N ALA A 46 0.38 12.53 13.82
CA ALA A 46 0.71 13.94 14.00
C ALA A 46 1.83 14.08 15.03
N HIS A 47 2.77 14.98 14.73
CA HIS A 47 3.96 15.28 15.54
C HIS A 47 4.97 14.13 15.67
N ARG A 48 4.80 13.00 14.97
CA ARG A 48 5.79 11.91 14.92
C ARG A 48 6.23 11.56 13.50
N THR A 49 5.27 11.31 12.61
CA THR A 49 5.52 11.02 11.17
C THR A 49 4.94 12.10 10.25
N ILE A 50 4.21 13.05 10.83
CA ILE A 50 3.64 14.22 10.16
C ILE A 50 3.96 15.47 10.98
N LYS A 51 4.49 16.50 10.32
CA LYS A 51 4.56 17.87 10.84
C LYS A 51 3.37 18.68 10.32
N LEU A 52 2.64 19.33 11.21
CA LEU A 52 1.55 20.25 10.85
C LEU A 52 2.11 21.66 10.66
N THR A 53 1.80 22.30 9.53
CA THR A 53 2.20 23.67 9.20
C THR A 53 0.98 24.49 8.76
N PRO A 54 1.07 25.83 8.72
CA PRO A 54 0.00 26.66 8.18
C PRO A 54 -0.37 26.35 6.71
N GLN A 55 0.55 25.74 5.95
CA GLN A 55 0.35 25.36 4.55
C GLN A 55 -0.20 23.94 4.39
N GLY A 56 -0.27 23.15 5.46
CA GLY A 56 -0.80 21.79 5.44
C GLY A 56 0.05 20.77 6.22
N LYS A 57 -0.12 19.50 5.87
CA LYS A 57 0.65 18.39 6.45
C LYS A 57 1.95 18.19 5.67
N VAL A 58 3.06 18.03 6.38
CA VAL A 58 4.37 17.69 5.82
C VAL A 58 4.81 16.35 6.39
N GLY A 59 5.04 15.36 5.54
CA GLY A 59 5.54 14.04 5.94
C GLY A 59 6.97 14.09 6.48
N LEU A 60 7.28 13.25 7.47
CA LEU A 60 8.59 13.18 8.13
C LEU A 60 9.33 11.85 7.92
N ILE A 61 8.68 10.82 7.36
CA ILE A 61 9.34 9.53 7.07
C ILE A 61 10.35 9.67 5.93
N GLY A 62 10.13 10.64 5.04
CA GLY A 62 10.84 10.75 3.77
C GLY A 62 10.33 9.73 2.76
N ASP A 63 10.85 9.83 1.54
CA ASP A 63 10.44 8.91 0.49
C ASP A 63 11.05 7.52 0.72
N LYS A 64 10.21 6.50 0.57
CA LYS A 64 10.54 5.08 0.70
C LYS A 64 10.02 4.39 -0.56
N ARG A 65 10.88 3.65 -1.26
CA ARG A 65 10.43 2.85 -2.40
C ARG A 65 9.40 1.84 -1.89
N THR A 66 8.18 1.91 -2.42
CA THR A 66 7.03 1.18 -1.87
C THR A 66 6.34 0.37 -2.95
N TYR A 67 6.13 -0.91 -2.68
CA TYR A 67 5.40 -1.84 -3.54
C TYR A 67 4.13 -2.30 -2.84
N ILE A 68 2.99 -2.17 -3.51
CA ILE A 68 1.69 -2.55 -2.98
C ILE A 68 1.09 -3.64 -3.85
N ILE A 69 1.07 -4.86 -3.33
CA ILE A 69 0.53 -6.04 -4.00
C ILE A 69 -0.93 -6.20 -3.56
N VAL A 70 -1.86 -6.04 -4.51
CA VAL A 70 -3.30 -6.01 -4.22
C VAL A 70 -3.99 -7.19 -4.89
N SER A 71 -4.64 -8.05 -4.11
CA SER A 71 -5.53 -9.08 -4.65
C SER A 71 -7.00 -8.67 -4.57
N SER A 72 -7.77 -8.81 -5.65
CA SER A 72 -9.18 -8.42 -5.72
C SER A 72 -10.06 -9.48 -6.39
N GLY A 73 -11.35 -9.45 -6.03
CA GLY A 73 -12.37 -10.33 -6.62
C GLY A 73 -12.67 -9.94 -8.06
N GLY A 74 -13.13 -8.72 -8.31
CA GLY A 74 -13.32 -8.18 -9.66
C GLY A 74 -12.14 -7.34 -10.13
N HIS A 75 -12.04 -7.08 -11.43
CA HIS A 75 -11.07 -6.11 -11.95
C HIS A 75 -11.58 -4.67 -11.80
N HIS A 76 -10.64 -3.77 -11.58
CA HIS A 76 -10.83 -2.33 -11.42
C HIS A 76 -9.80 -1.51 -12.22
N THR A 77 -8.73 -2.12 -12.73
CA THR A 77 -7.71 -1.43 -13.54
C THR A 77 -8.07 -1.30 -15.02
N ARG A 78 -8.95 -2.18 -15.53
CA ARG A 78 -9.36 -2.24 -16.94
C ARG A 78 -10.77 -1.69 -17.13
N GLN A 79 -11.04 -1.10 -18.30
CA GLN A 79 -12.36 -0.58 -18.65
C GLN A 79 -13.12 -1.52 -19.62
N PRO A 80 -14.43 -1.77 -19.41
CA PRO A 80 -15.22 -1.33 -18.25
C PRO A 80 -14.84 -2.10 -16.99
N ALA A 81 -14.70 -1.41 -15.85
CA ALA A 81 -14.39 -2.05 -14.57
C ALA A 81 -15.55 -2.93 -14.06
N TRP A 82 -15.24 -4.03 -13.37
CA TRP A 82 -16.24 -4.90 -12.73
C TRP A 82 -16.56 -4.47 -11.29
N GLN A 83 -15.70 -3.67 -10.67
CA GLN A 83 -15.92 -3.14 -9.32
C GLN A 83 -15.28 -1.76 -9.13
N PRO A 84 -15.75 -0.97 -8.15
CA PRO A 84 -15.08 0.27 -7.72
C PRO A 84 -13.69 0.03 -7.10
N ASP A 85 -12.88 1.08 -7.07
CA ASP A 85 -11.58 1.11 -6.41
C ASP A 85 -11.46 2.32 -5.48
N PHE A 86 -11.57 2.07 -4.17
CA PHE A 86 -11.25 3.04 -3.12
C PHE A 86 -9.95 2.70 -2.39
N LEU A 87 -9.30 1.58 -2.72
CA LEU A 87 -8.06 1.13 -2.08
C LEU A 87 -6.87 1.92 -2.62
N THR A 88 -6.72 1.96 -3.94
CA THR A 88 -5.59 2.58 -4.63
C THR A 88 -5.45 4.07 -4.30
N PRO A 89 -6.51 4.91 -4.47
CA PRO A 89 -6.39 6.32 -4.11
C PRO A 89 -6.17 6.54 -2.62
N TYR A 90 -6.79 5.73 -1.74
CA TYR A 90 -6.60 5.83 -0.30
C TYR A 90 -5.16 5.54 0.12
N LEU A 91 -4.59 4.41 -0.33
CA LEU A 91 -3.21 4.04 -0.01
C LEU A 91 -2.20 5.05 -0.58
N THR A 92 -2.46 5.55 -1.80
CA THR A 92 -1.63 6.59 -2.40
C THR A 92 -1.61 7.85 -1.53
N GLU A 93 -2.78 8.36 -1.13
CA GLU A 93 -2.88 9.61 -0.38
C GLU A 93 -2.34 9.49 1.05
N ILE A 94 -2.63 8.36 1.71
CA ILE A 94 -2.26 8.18 3.13
C ILE A 94 -0.75 7.96 3.29
N LEU A 95 -0.09 7.29 2.34
CA LEU A 95 1.36 7.14 2.33
C LEU A 95 2.06 8.47 1.97
N ARG A 96 1.52 9.23 1.01
CA ARG A 96 2.00 10.58 0.70
C ARG A 96 1.93 11.52 1.90
N THR A 97 0.90 11.38 2.73
CA THR A 97 0.75 12.17 3.96
C THR A 97 1.96 12.04 4.90
N VAL A 98 2.60 10.87 4.96
CA VAL A 98 3.81 10.65 5.79
C VAL A 98 5.12 10.87 5.03
N GLY A 99 5.05 11.21 3.74
CA GLY A 99 6.21 11.57 2.90
C GLY A 99 6.61 10.51 1.87
N ILE A 100 5.91 9.38 1.81
CA ILE A 100 6.18 8.28 0.89
C ILE A 100 5.47 8.55 -0.44
N THR A 101 6.23 8.78 -1.51
CA THR A 101 5.69 9.18 -2.82
C THR A 101 6.03 8.20 -3.93
N SER A 102 7.13 7.44 -3.80
CA SER A 102 7.53 6.38 -4.72
C SER A 102 6.72 5.10 -4.49
N ILE A 103 5.49 5.05 -5.02
CA ILE A 103 4.53 3.95 -4.82
C ILE A 103 4.24 3.26 -6.15
N GLU A 104 4.43 1.95 -6.18
CA GLU A 104 4.14 1.08 -7.32
C GLU A 104 3.12 0.01 -6.93
N PHE A 105 2.05 -0.15 -7.71
CA PHE A 105 1.01 -1.14 -7.46
C PHE A 105 1.15 -2.35 -8.37
N ILE A 106 0.99 -3.55 -7.78
CA ILE A 106 0.96 -4.83 -8.49
C ILE A 106 -0.40 -5.47 -8.22
N TYR A 107 -1.22 -5.65 -9.26
CA TYR A 107 -2.59 -6.14 -9.10
C TYR A 107 -2.74 -7.63 -9.47
N LEU A 108 -3.43 -8.37 -8.60
CA LEU A 108 -3.94 -9.72 -8.83
C LEU A 108 -5.46 -9.65 -8.84
N GLU A 109 -6.05 -9.43 -10.00
CA GLU A 109 -7.49 -9.25 -10.16
C GLU A 109 -8.19 -10.56 -10.57
N ALA A 110 -9.52 -10.60 -10.52
CA ALA A 110 -10.32 -11.78 -10.91
C ALA A 110 -10.06 -13.03 -10.05
N MET A 111 -9.56 -12.87 -8.81
CA MET A 111 -9.06 -14.00 -8.00
C MET A 111 -10.15 -14.98 -7.54
N ASN A 112 -11.42 -14.57 -7.55
CA ASN A 112 -12.57 -15.43 -7.23
C ASN A 112 -13.27 -16.02 -8.47
N HIS A 113 -12.75 -15.81 -9.69
CA HIS A 113 -13.32 -16.32 -10.95
C HIS A 113 -12.85 -17.73 -11.32
N GLY A 114 -12.26 -18.46 -10.37
CA GLY A 114 -11.82 -19.84 -10.52
C GLY A 114 -10.30 -20.01 -10.72
N PRO A 115 -9.80 -21.27 -10.71
CA PRO A 115 -8.36 -21.55 -10.65
C PRO A 115 -7.55 -21.02 -11.83
N GLU A 116 -8.10 -21.04 -13.05
CA GLU A 116 -7.39 -20.56 -14.23
C GLU A 116 -7.26 -19.03 -14.25
N ALA A 117 -8.29 -18.30 -13.82
CA ALA A 117 -8.21 -16.85 -13.64
C ALA A 117 -7.17 -16.48 -12.58
N ALA A 118 -7.15 -17.19 -11.45
CA ALA A 118 -6.17 -16.97 -10.39
C ALA A 118 -4.72 -17.25 -10.87
N LYS A 119 -4.49 -18.35 -11.61
CA LYS A 119 -3.17 -18.65 -12.20
C LYS A 119 -2.73 -17.56 -13.17
N TYR A 120 -3.65 -17.09 -14.03
CA TYR A 120 -3.39 -16.01 -14.96
C TYR A 120 -3.00 -14.72 -14.24
N ALA A 121 -3.77 -14.31 -13.22
CA ALA A 121 -3.50 -13.12 -12.42
C ALA A 121 -2.12 -13.19 -11.73
N VAL A 122 -1.78 -14.34 -11.14
CA VAL A 122 -0.44 -14.56 -10.55
C VAL A 122 0.66 -14.46 -11.61
N ALA A 123 0.47 -15.04 -12.80
CA ALA A 123 1.45 -14.96 -13.87
C ALA A 123 1.68 -13.51 -14.35
N GLN A 124 0.61 -12.72 -14.49
CA GLN A 124 0.72 -11.30 -14.85
C GLN A 124 1.43 -10.49 -13.77
N ALA A 125 1.10 -10.71 -12.49
CA ALA A 125 1.78 -10.04 -11.38
C ALA A 125 3.28 -10.38 -11.32
N ARG A 126 3.65 -11.62 -11.65
CA ARG A 126 5.07 -12.03 -11.75
C ARG A 126 5.80 -11.30 -12.86
N LEU A 127 5.21 -11.23 -14.06
CA LEU A 127 5.80 -10.49 -15.19
C LEU A 127 6.04 -9.01 -14.83
N HIS A 128 5.03 -8.34 -14.24
CA HIS A 128 5.19 -6.95 -13.79
C HIS A 128 6.29 -6.80 -12.73
N THR A 129 6.39 -7.76 -11.81
CA THR A 129 7.45 -7.79 -10.79
C THR A 129 8.83 -7.97 -11.43
N ASP A 130 8.95 -8.85 -12.43
CA ASP A 130 10.22 -9.08 -13.14
C ASP A 130 10.66 -7.82 -13.92
N GLU A 131 9.72 -7.08 -14.52
CA GLU A 131 9.97 -5.79 -15.18
C GLU A 131 10.49 -4.74 -14.18
N ILE A 132 9.86 -4.64 -13.01
CA ILE A 132 10.31 -3.78 -11.91
C ILE A 132 11.75 -4.14 -11.50
N LEU A 133 12.02 -5.42 -11.29
CA LEU A 133 13.35 -5.89 -10.87
C LEU A 133 14.41 -5.62 -11.93
N ALA A 134 14.08 -5.81 -13.22
CA ALA A 134 14.97 -5.48 -14.32
C ALA A 134 15.26 -3.97 -14.39
N ALA A 135 14.26 -3.11 -14.14
CA ALA A 135 14.45 -1.66 -14.11
C ALA A 135 15.32 -1.19 -12.92
N LEU A 136 15.36 -1.94 -11.82
CA LEU A 136 16.22 -1.66 -10.67
C LEU A 136 17.68 -2.08 -10.87
N ALA A 137 17.93 -3.03 -11.78
CA ALA A 137 19.27 -3.57 -12.04
C ALA A 137 20.10 -2.69 -13.00
N ASN A 138 19.47 -1.70 -13.64
CA ASN A 138 20.09 -0.73 -14.55
C ASN A 138 20.33 0.61 -13.86
#